data_AF-A0A3V8YVG2-F1
#
_entry.id   AF-A0A3V8YVG2-F1
#
_cell.length_a   1.000
_cell.length_b   1.000
_cell.length_c   1.000
_cell.angle_alpha   90.00
_cell.angle_beta   90.00
_cell.angle_gamma   90.00
#
_symmetry.space_group_name_H-M   'P 1'
#
loop_
_entity.id
_entity.type
_entity.pdbx_description
1 polymer ?
#
loop_
_entity_poly.entity_id
_entity_poly.type
_entity_poly.pdbx_seq_one_letter_code
_entity_poly.pdbx_strand_id
1 'polypeptide(L)' 'MTPAWDNANGITGWTRNCNIQSDSALQQACEDVFRFDAN' A
#
# COMPACT_ATOMS: atom_id res chain seq x y z
N MET A 1 0.45 0.00 -6.53
CA MET A 1 -0.82 0.20 -5.81
C MET A 1 -1.88 -0.55 -6.58
N THR A 2 -2.52 -1.52 -5.94
CA THR A 2 -3.46 -2.45 -6.58
C THR A 2 -4.80 -2.33 -5.87
N PRO A 3 -5.93 -2.14 -6.58
CA PRO A 3 -7.22 -2.08 -5.91
C PRO A 3 -7.56 -3.45 -5.33
N ALA A 4 -7.96 -3.47 -4.06
CA ALA A 4 -8.65 -4.60 -3.48
C ALA A 4 -10.10 -4.53 -3.99
N TRP A 5 -10.47 -5.50 -4.81
CA TRP A 5 -11.78 -5.59 -5.43
C TRP A 5 -12.56 -6.74 -4.82
N ASP A 6 -13.76 -6.43 -4.33
CA ASP A 6 -14.77 -7.41 -3.94
C ASP A 6 -15.93 -7.37 -4.93
N ASN A 7 -16.43 -8.53 -5.32
CA ASN A 7 -17.43 -8.60 -6.38
C ASN A 7 -18.82 -8.12 -5.95
N ALA A 8 -19.10 -8.09 -4.64
CA ALA A 8 -20.37 -7.58 -4.11
C ALA A 8 -20.28 -6.09 -3.74
N ASN A 9 -19.11 -5.63 -3.30
CA ASN A 9 -18.92 -4.30 -2.72
C ASN A 9 -18.08 -3.35 -3.60
N GLY A 10 -17.51 -3.83 -4.71
CA GLY A 10 -16.63 -3.04 -5.59
C GLY A 10 -15.23 -2.85 -5.01
N ILE A 11 -14.63 -1.67 -5.19
CA ILE A 11 -13.32 -1.37 -4.60
C ILE A 11 -13.49 -1.22 -3.08
N THR A 12 -12.94 -2.16 -2.33
CA THR A 12 -12.96 -2.16 -0.85
C THR A 12 -11.72 -1.53 -0.25
N GLY A 13 -10.66 -1.36 -1.03
CA GLY A 13 -9.43 -0.73 -0.58
C GLY A 13 -8.36 -0.69 -1.66
N TRP A 14 -7.17 -0.24 -1.28
CA TRP A 14 -6.00 -0.22 -2.16
C TRP A 14 -4.80 -0.82 -1.44
N THR A 15 -4.30 -1.93 -1.94
CA THR A 15 -3.02 -2.49 -1.49
C THR A 15 -1.89 -1.65 -2.06
N ARG A 16 -1.21 -0.89 -1.19
CA ARG A 16 0.00 -0.15 -1.55
C ARG A 16 1.20 -1.05 -1.29
N ASN A 17 2.05 -1.20 -2.31
CA ASN A 17 3.30 -1.95 -2.20
C ASN A 17 4.45 -0.99 -2.52
N CYS A 18 5.27 -0.69 -1.52
CA CYS A 18 6.49 0.11 -1.65
C CYS A 18 7.61 -0.78 -2.21
N ASN A 19 7.63 -0.96 -3.54
CA ASN A 19 8.67 -1.73 -4.21
C ASN A 19 9.90 -0.84 -4.49
N ILE A 20 10.66 -0.54 -3.45
CA ILE A 20 11.89 0.26 -3.53
C ILE A 20 13.07 -0.71 -3.45
N GLN A 21 13.83 -0.80 -4.53
CA GLN A 21 14.77 -1.92 -4.74
C GLN A 21 16.08 -1.81 -3.96
N SER A 22 16.48 -0.62 -3.47
CA SER A 22 17.87 -0.41 -3.05
C SER A 22 18.10 0.54 -1.88
N ASP A 23 17.07 1.24 -1.39
CA ASP A 23 17.26 2.29 -0.38
C ASP A 23 16.25 2.14 0.76
N SER A 24 16.75 1.70 1.90
CA SER A 24 15.97 1.44 3.11
C SER A 24 15.37 2.71 3.70
N ALA A 25 15.99 3.88 3.50
CA ALA A 25 15.46 5.16 4.00
C ALA A 25 14.26 5.60 3.15
N LEU A 26 14.33 5.41 1.83
CA LEU A 26 13.20 5.65 0.94
C LEU A 26 12.08 4.64 1.17
N GLN A 27 12.42 3.38 1.48
CA GLN A 27 11.44 2.38 1.87
C GLN A 27 10.70 2.80 3.14
N GLN A 28 11.43 3.18 4.20
CA GLN A 28 10.81 3.67 5.44
C GLN A 28 9.97 4.93 5.22
N ALA A 29 10.43 5.87 4.39
CA ALA A 29 9.64 7.05 4.05
C ALA A 29 8.35 6.68 3.28
N CYS A 30 8.42 5.71 2.37
CA CYS A 30 7.25 5.19 1.66
C CYS A 30 6.26 4.52 2.63
N GLU A 31 6.75 3.71 3.55
CA GLU A 31 5.93 3.06 4.59
C GLU A 31 5.32 4.06 5.58
N ASP A 32 6.03 5.14 5.92
CA ASP A 32 5.57 6.18 6.84
C ASP A 32 4.59 7.18 6.19
N VAL A 33 4.75 7.48 4.90
CA VAL A 33 3.80 8.33 4.15
C VAL A 33 2.54 7.56 3.77
N PHE A 34 2.69 6.28 3.39
CA PHE A 34 1.58 5.43 2.99
C PHE A 34 1.17 4.46 4.11
N ARG A 35 1.22 4.93 5.36
CA ARG A 35 0.89 4.15 6.57
C ARG A 35 -0.26 3.19 6.32
N PHE A 36 0.04 1.92 6.57
CA PHE A 36 -0.86 0.81 6.47
C PHE A 36 -1.95 0.96 7.53
N ASP A 37 -3.04 1.65 7.20
CA ASP A 37 -4.29 1.49 7.94
C ASP A 37 -4.78 0.06 7.67
N ALA A 38 -4.25 -0.86 8.47
CA ALA A 38 -4.76 -2.19 8.70
C ALA A 38 -5.18 -2.26 10.17
N ASN A 39 -6.26 -1.56 10.50
CA ASN A 39 -7.11 -1.89 11.64
C ASN A 39 -8.50 -1.31 11.45
#